data_AF-A0A6A4VKQ3-F1
#
_entry.id   AF-A0A6A4VKQ3-F1
#
_cell.length_a   1.000
_cell.length_b   1.000
_cell.length_c   1.000
_cell.angle_alpha   90.00
_cell.angle_beta   90.00
_cell.angle_gamma   90.00
#
_symmetry.space_group_name_H-M   'P 1'
#
loop_
_entity.id
_entity.type
_entity.pdbx_description
1 polymer ?
#
loop_
_entity_poly.entity_id
_entity_poly.type
_entity_poly.pdbx_seq_one_letter_code
_entity_poly.pdbx_strand_id
1 'polypeptide(L)' 'MGALYVAGALLYAFRVPERWFPGKCDIYFQSHQIFHVLVVAAAMVHYHGVSELAMHRLTNGECASDQHLVL' A
#
# COMPACT_ATOMS: atom_id res chain seq x y z
N MET A 1 1.00 1.87 3.45
CA MET A 1 1.73 1.78 2.16
C MET A 1 3.02 0.98 2.30
N GLY A 2 4.11 1.57 2.83
CA GLY A 2 5.44 0.94 2.80
C GLY A 2 5.53 -0.46 3.44
N ALA A 3 4.91 -0.66 4.60
CA ALA A 3 4.91 -1.96 5.28
C ALA A 3 4.32 -3.10 4.43
N LEU A 4 3.25 -2.82 3.67
CA LEU A 4 2.61 -3.82 2.80
C LEU A 4 3.51 -4.22 1.63
N TYR A 5 4.21 -3.26 1.03
CA TYR A 5 5.18 -3.53 -0.03
C TYR A 5 6.38 -4.32 0.48
N VAL A 6 6.96 -3.92 1.61
CA VAL A 6 8.13 -4.62 2.18
C VAL A 6 7.74 -6.04 2.61
N ALA A 7 6.61 -6.21 3.30
CA ALA A 7 6.13 -7.54 3.68
C ALA A 7 5.88 -8.43 2.46
N GLY A 8 5.19 -7.91 1.43
CA GLY A 8 4.97 -8.66 0.19
C GLY A 8 6.26 -9.05 -0.51
N ALA A 9 7.22 -8.13 -0.62
CA ALA A 9 8.52 -8.39 -1.24
C ALA A 9 9.31 -9.47 -0.49
N LEU A 10 9.30 -9.44 0.85
CA LEU A 10 9.97 -10.46 1.66
C LEU A 10 9.29 -11.84 1.52
N LEU A 11 7.95 -11.90 1.53
CA LEU A 11 7.21 -13.15 1.34
C LEU A 11 7.47 -13.77 -0.04
N TYR A 12 7.50 -12.93 -1.08
CA TYR A 12 7.84 -13.34 -2.44
C TYR A 12 9.30 -13.82 -2.54
N ALA A 13 10.26 -13.07 -2.00
CA ALA A 13 11.68 -13.40 -2.08
C ALA A 13 12.04 -14.68 -1.33
N PHE A 14 11.50 -14.88 -0.14
CA PHE A 14 11.80 -16.07 0.67
C PHE A 14 10.96 -17.30 0.30
N ARG A 15 10.01 -17.17 -0.63
CA ARG A 15 9.09 -18.23 -1.03
C ARG A 15 8.38 -18.84 0.18
N VAL A 16 7.84 -17.99 1.04
CA VAL A 16 7.03 -18.40 2.20
C VAL A 16 5.56 -18.24 1.81
N PRO A 17 4.68 -19.24 2.06
CA PRO A 17 4.83 -20.44 2.91
C PRO A 17 5.22 -21.74 2.18
N GLU A 18 5.32 -21.72 0.85
CA GLU A 18 5.64 -22.91 0.03
C GLU A 18 6.96 -23.59 0.43
N ARG A 19 7.93 -22.84 0.97
CA ARG A 19 9.18 -23.38 1.53
C ARG A 19 8.98 -24.22 2.80
N TRP A 20 7.95 -23.96 3.60
CA TRP A 20 7.68 -24.68 4.85
C TRP A 20 6.75 -25.88 4.67
N PHE A 21 5.89 -25.87 3.65
CA PHE A 21 4.94 -26.94 3.37
C PHE A 21 5.00 -27.36 1.89
N PRO A 22 6.05 -28.11 1.49
CA PRO A 22 6.20 -28.56 0.11
C PRO A 22 4.99 -29.41 -0.32
N GLY A 23 4.39 -29.06 -1.46
CA GLY A 23 3.26 -29.77 -2.07
C GLY A 23 1.86 -29.46 -1.50
N LYS A 24 1.75 -28.66 -0.43
CA LYS A 24 0.44 -28.26 0.13
C LYS A 24 -0.05 -26.90 -0.36
N CYS A 25 0.86 -26.06 -0.82
CA CYS A 25 0.58 -24.70 -1.30
C CYS A 25 0.67 -24.57 -2.83
N ASP A 26 0.56 -25.67 -3.57
CA ASP A 26 0.77 -25.67 -5.03
C ASP A 26 -0.36 -24.98 -5.80
N ILE A 27 -1.58 -24.95 -5.26
CA ILE A 27 -2.74 -24.31 -5.91
C ILE A 27 -3.16 -23.02 -5.18
N TYR A 28 -3.19 -23.07 -3.84
CA TYR A 28 -3.61 -21.96 -2.99
C TYR A 28 -2.47 -21.53 -2.05
N PHE A 29 -2.42 -20.23 -1.74
CA PHE A 29 -1.44 -19.63 -0.82
C PHE A 29 0.02 -19.72 -1.27
N GLN A 30 0.25 -19.71 -2.59
CA GLN A 30 1.60 -19.49 -3.12
C GLN A 30 2.12 -18.11 -2.71
N SER A 31 3.43 -18.01 -2.50
CA SER A 31 4.08 -16.74 -2.14
C SER A 31 3.75 -15.61 -3.12
N HIS A 32 3.67 -15.92 -4.41
CA HIS A 32 3.29 -14.97 -5.46
C HIS A 32 1.82 -14.53 -5.37
N GLN A 33 0.89 -15.44 -5.01
CA GLN A 33 -0.52 -15.07 -4.81
C GLN A 33 -0.67 -14.13 -3.61
N ILE A 34 0.01 -14.45 -2.49
CA ILE A 34 -0.02 -13.61 -1.29
C ILE A 34 0.58 -12.23 -1.59
N PHE A 35 1.66 -12.17 -2.37
CA PHE A 35 2.22 -10.91 -2.84
C PHE A 35 1.20 -10.06 -3.61
N HIS A 36 0.49 -10.64 -4.58
CA HIS A 36 -0.55 -9.91 -5.33
C HIS A 36 -1.67 -9.38 -4.44
N VAL A 37 -2.12 -10.17 -3.46
CA VAL A 37 -3.13 -9.73 -2.49
C VAL A 37 -2.62 -8.53 -1.69
N LEU A 38 -1.37 -8.55 -1.23
CA LEU A 38 -0.76 -7.43 -0.50
C LEU A 38 -0.59 -6.18 -1.37
N VAL A 39 -0.31 -6.33 -2.66
CA VAL A 39 -0.24 -5.19 -3.60
C VAL A 39 -1.62 -4.55 -3.78
N VAL A 40 -2.69 -5.34 -3.93
CA VAL A 40 -4.06 -4.81 -4.01
C VAL A 40 -4.45 -4.11 -2.71
N ALA A 41 -4.12 -4.70 -1.56
CA ALA A 41 -4.34 -4.06 -0.26
C ALA A 41 -3.57 -2.72 -0.13
N ALA A 42 -2.32 -2.68 -0.60
CA ALA A 42 -1.55 -1.45 -0.65
C ALA A 42 -2.21 -0.39 -1.54
N ALA A 43 -2.70 -0.76 -2.72
CA ALA A 43 -3.42 0.17 -3.60
C ALA A 43 -4.68 0.74 -2.94
N MET A 44 -5.45 -0.08 -2.20
CA MET A 44 -6.62 0.40 -1.45
C MET A 44 -6.23 1.38 -0.33
N VAL A 45 -5.19 1.06 0.46
CA VAL A 45 -4.68 1.96 1.50
C VAL A 45 -4.17 3.27 0.89
N HIS A 46 -3.56 3.21 -0.30
CA HIS A 46 -3.11 4.40 -1.02
C HIS A 46 -4.30 5.29 -1.37
N TYR A 47 -5.29 4.67 -2.02
CA TYR A 47 -6.47 5.35 -2.50
C TYR A 47 -7.24 6.00 -1.35
N HIS A 48 -7.39 5.30 -0.22
CA HIS A 48 -7.99 5.85 0.98
C HIS A 48 -7.21 7.06 1.49
N GLY A 49 -5.88 6.96 1.63
CA GLY A 49 -5.06 8.08 2.11
C GLY A 49 -5.11 9.30 1.20
N VAL A 50 -5.10 9.11 -0.13
CA VAL A 50 -5.19 10.20 -1.10
C VAL A 50 -6.59 10.81 -1.13
N SER A 51 -7.65 10.00 -1.03
CA SER A 51 -9.04 10.46 -0.95
C SER A 51 -9.27 11.33 0.29
N GLU A 52 -8.77 10.89 1.46
CA GLU A 52 -8.84 11.68 2.69
C GLU A 52 -8.07 12.99 2.58
N LEU A 53 -6.88 12.98 1.99
CA LEU A 53 -6.11 14.20 1.73
C LEU A 53 -6.87 15.15 0.78
N ALA A 54 -7.51 14.63 -0.25
CA ALA A 54 -8.31 15.41 -1.18
C ALA A 54 -9.52 16.04 -0.45
N MET A 55 -10.25 15.26 0.35
CA MET A 55 -11.37 15.76 1.15
C MET A 55 -10.93 16.82 2.16
N HIS A 56 -9.79 16.62 2.82
CA HIS A 56 -9.21 17.60 3.74
C HIS A 56 -8.90 18.93 3.03
N ARG A 57 -8.35 18.88 1.82
CA ARG A 57 -8.08 20.09 1.01
C ARG A 57 -9.36 20.81 0.60
N LEU A 58 -10.40 20.05 0.19
CA LEU A 58 -11.69 20.62 -0.21
C LEU A 58 -12.43 21.25 0.98
N THR A 59 -12.28 20.69 2.18
CA THR A 59 -12.99 21.15 3.38
C THR A 59 -12.30 22.33 4.06
N ASN A 60 -10.98 22.29 4.19
CA ASN A 60 -10.21 23.30 4.93
C ASN A 60 -9.79 24.51 4.07
N GLY A 61 -9.94 24.42 2.75
CA GLY A 61 -9.61 25.51 1.82
C GLY A 61 -8.11 25.79 1.72
N GLU A 62 -7.76 26.88 1.05
CA GLU A 62 -6.37 27.28 0.84
C GLU A 62 -5.72 27.77 2.14
N CYS A 63 -4.44 27.47 2.31
CA CYS A 63 -3.65 28.10 3.35
C CYS A 63 -3.47 29.58 2.98
N ALA A 64 -3.58 30.49 3.96
CA ALA A 64 -3.33 31.91 3.73
C ALA A 64 -1.94 32.07 3.09
N SER A 65 -1.91 32.39 1.80
CA SER A 65 -0.69 32.83 1.16
C SER A 65 -0.30 34.12 1.85
N ASP A 66 0.91 34.18 2.42
CA ASP A 66 1.45 35.40 3.01
C ASP A 66 1.47 36.49 1.94
N GLN A 67 0.39 37.28 1.87
CA GLN A 67 0.17 38.33 0.88
C GLN A 67 1.04 39.57 1.20
N HIS A 68 2.07 39.41 2.03
CA HIS A 68 2.98 40.45 2.48
C HIS A 68 4.29 40.52 1.66
N LEU A 69 4.42 39.69 0.61
CA LEU A 69 5.57 39.69 -0.32
C LEU A 69 5.29 40.38 -1.67
N VAL A 70 4.17 41.12 -1.80
CA VAL A 70 3.80 41.84 -3.03
C VAL A 70 3.44 43.32 -2.78
N LEU A 71 3.96 43.92 -1.70
CA LEU A 71 4.13 45.38 -1.60
C LEU A 71 5.57 45.75 -1.95
#